data_AF-A0A969UX57-F1
#
_entry.id   AF-A0A969UX57-F1
#
_cell.length_a   1.000
_cell.length_b   1.000
_cell.length_c   1.000
_cell.angle_alpha   90.00
_cell.angle_beta   90.00
_cell.angle_gamma   90.00
#
_symmetry.space_group_name_H-M   'P 1'
#
loop_
_entity.id
_entity.type
_entity.pdbx_description
1 polymer ?
#
loop_
_entity_poly.entity_id
_entity_poly.type
_entity_poly.pdbx_seq_one_letter_code
_entity_poly.pdbx_strand_id
1 'polypeptide(L)' 'MEIELHLAGIYCVVNRAAKRLYVGQTGLCIQRRWHQHKLSLLRGDHYSKLMQEDFNLYGMSAFNIFVLEVIKF' A
#
# COMPACT_ATOMS: atom_id res chain seq x y z
N MET A 1 5.08 14.73 -13.29
CA MET A 1 4.62 14.89 -11.90
C MET A 1 5.37 13.86 -11.09
N GLU A 2 6.32 14.32 -10.27
CA GLU A 2 7.18 13.43 -9.51
C GLU A 2 6.38 12.86 -8.33
N ILE A 3 6.31 11.54 -8.20
CA ILE A 3 5.52 10.91 -7.14
C ILE A 3 6.35 11.00 -5.86
N GLU A 4 5.90 11.81 -4.90
CA GLU A 4 6.60 12.10 -3.64
C GLU A 4 6.55 10.92 -2.63
N LEU A 5 6.86 9.69 -3.06
CA LEU A 5 6.83 8.50 -2.20
C LEU A 5 7.85 8.54 -1.05
N HIS A 6 8.86 9.39 -1.15
CA HIS A 6 9.89 9.55 -0.14
C HIS A 6 9.44 10.44 1.04
N LEU A 7 8.24 11.00 0.99
CA LEU A 7 7.67 11.84 2.05
C LEU A 7 6.63 11.10 2.89
N ALA A 8 6.36 11.64 4.08
CA ALA A 8 5.24 11.24 4.93
C ALA A 8 3.90 11.60 4.26
N GLY A 9 2.83 10.89 4.62
CA GLY A 9 1.52 11.18 4.07
C GLY A 9 0.52 10.04 4.08
N ILE A 10 -0.56 10.23 3.32
CA ILE A 10 -1.69 9.33 3.14
C ILE A 10 -1.62 8.74 1.74
N TYR A 11 -1.83 7.44 1.62
CA TYR A 11 -1.79 6.70 0.35
C TYR A 11 -2.95 5.73 0.23
N CYS A 12 -3.25 5.33 -0.99
CA CYS A 12 -4.19 4.27 -1.32
C CYS A 12 -3.48 3.13 -2.05
N VAL A 13 -3.73 1.89 -1.65
CA VAL A 13 -3.41 0.70 -2.42
C VAL A 13 -4.69 0.16 -3.03
N VAL A 14 -4.70 0.04 -4.36
CA VAL A 14 -5.84 -0.41 -5.16
C VAL A 14 -5.57 -1.83 -5.63
N ASN A 15 -6.47 -2.76 -5.30
CA ASN A 15 -6.55 -4.04 -5.99
C ASN A 15 -7.57 -3.92 -7.13
N ARG A 16 -7.08 -3.85 -8.37
CA ARG A 16 -7.95 -3.68 -9.54
C ARG A 16 -8.79 -4.91 -9.85
N ALA A 17 -8.31 -6.10 -9.52
CA ALA A 17 -9.02 -7.35 -9.77
C ALA A 17 -10.23 -7.49 -8.83
N ALA A 18 -10.06 -7.16 -7.55
CA ALA A 18 -11.13 -7.22 -6.55
C ALA A 18 -12.00 -5.95 -6.47
N LYS A 19 -11.63 -4.87 -7.17
CA LYS A 19 -12.23 -3.53 -7.04
C LYS A 19 -12.26 -3.02 -5.59
N ARG A 20 -11.18 -3.29 -4.85
CA ARG A 20 -11.04 -2.92 -3.44
C ARG A 20 -9.96 -1.85 -3.27
N LEU A 21 -10.17 -1.00 -2.26
CA LEU A 21 -9.27 0.07 -1.87
C LEU A 21 -8.81 -0.18 -0.43
N TYR A 22 -7.54 0.06 -0.20
CA TYR A 22 -6.95 0.10 1.13
C TYR A 22 -6.31 1.47 1.30
N VAL A 23 -6.69 2.22 2.34
CA VAL A 23 -6.11 3.54 2.63
C VAL A 23 -5.22 3.42 3.87
N GLY A 24 -4.00 3.93 3.78
CA GLY A 24 -3.03 3.91 4.86
C GLY A 24 -2.30 5.23 5.00
N GLN A 25 -1.56 5.37 6.10
CA GLN A 25 -0.78 6.55 6.41
C GLN A 25 0.62 6.19 6.92
N THR A 26 1.54 7.14 6.87
CA THR A 26 2.85 7.04 7.52
C THR A 26 3.41 8.42 7.86
N GLY A 27 4.06 8.52 9.02
CA GLY A 27 4.82 9.71 9.42
C GLY A 27 6.28 9.71 8.98
N LEU A 28 6.73 8.68 8.23
CA LEU A 28 8.13 8.54 7.81
C LEU A 28 8.28 8.71 6.30
N CYS A 29 7.99 7.67 5.52
CA CYS A 29 7.85 7.81 4.07
C CYS A 29 6.97 6.71 3.47
N ILE A 30 6.15 7.07 2.48
CA ILE A 30 5.17 6.19 1.85
C ILE A 30 5.84 4.97 1.21
N GLN A 31 7.00 5.15 0.57
CA GLN A 31 7.76 4.06 -0.07
C GLN A 31 8.17 2.98 0.93
N ARG A 32 8.69 3.37 2.09
CA ARG A 32 9.10 2.42 3.14
C ARG A 32 7.89 1.68 3.69
N ARG A 33 6.78 2.40 3.93
CA ARG A 33 5.55 1.78 4.42
C ARG A 33 4.99 0.78 3.41
N TRP A 34 5.01 1.11 2.12
CA TRP A 34 4.61 0.19 1.07
C TRP A 34 5.51 -1.04 1.00
N HIS A 35 6.83 -0.87 1.12
CA HIS A 35 7.76 -1.99 1.18
C HIS A 35 7.44 -2.94 2.35
N GLN A 36 7.14 -2.41 3.54
CA GLN A 36 6.70 -3.21 4.68
C GLN A 36 5.43 -4.02 4.39
N HIS A 37 4.42 -3.38 3.78
CA HIS A 37 3.20 -4.08 3.35
C HIS A 37 3.51 -5.25 2.43
N LYS A 38 4.35 -5.04 1.40
CA LYS A 38 4.74 -6.10 0.45
C LYS A 38 5.42 -7.27 1.16
N LEU A 39 6.36 -6.98 2.06
CA LEU A 39 7.05 -8.04 2.81
C LEU A 39 6.08 -8.81 3.70
N SER A 40 5.16 -8.13 4.37
CA SER A 40 4.16 -8.79 5.20
C SER A 40 3.19 -9.66 4.40
N LEU A 41 2.75 -9.19 3.23
CA LEU A 41 1.91 -9.96 2.33
C LEU A 41 2.61 -11.23 1.84
N LEU A 42 3.89 -11.11 1.47
CA LEU A 42 4.72 -12.25 1.06
C LEU A 42 4.92 -13.26 2.19
N ARG A 43 4.98 -12.81 3.45
CA ARG A 43 5.08 -13.70 4.63
C ARG A 43 3.74 -14.27 5.08
N GLY A 44 2.61 -13.77 4.58
CA GLY A 44 1.29 -14.17 5.05
C GLY A 44 0.88 -13.56 6.39
N ASP A 45 1.62 -12.55 6.88
CA ASP A 45 1.43 -11.94 8.21
C ASP A 45 0.83 -10.54 8.16
N HIS A 46 0.29 -10.15 7.00
CA HIS A 46 -0.26 -8.82 6.85
C HIS A 46 -1.46 -8.58 7.77
N TYR A 47 -1.41 -7.47 8.50
CA TYR A 47 -2.40 -7.16 9.54
C TYR A 47 -3.85 -7.09 9.01
N SER A 48 -4.04 -6.61 7.77
CA SER A 48 -5.34 -6.64 7.10
C SER A 48 -5.54 -7.99 6.45
N LYS A 49 -6.41 -8.81 7.06
CA LYS A 49 -6.82 -10.13 6.56
C LYS A 49 -7.38 -10.05 5.14
N LEU A 50 -8.24 -9.08 4.88
CA LEU A 50 -8.83 -8.86 3.54
C LEU A 50 -7.76 -8.58 2.48
N MET A 51 -6.76 -7.76 2.82
CA MET A 51 -5.66 -7.47 1.89
C MET A 51 -4.75 -8.69 1.68
N GLN A 52 -4.56 -9.50 2.72
CA GLN A 52 -3.82 -10.76 2.62
C GLN A 52 -4.55 -11.78 1.74
N GLU A 53 -5.86 -11.94 1.92
CA GLU A 53 -6.70 -12.81 1.09
C GLU A 53 -6.68 -12.37 -0.37
N ASP A 54 -6.86 -11.07 -0.63
CA ASP A 54 -6.74 -10.48 -1.95
C ASP A 54 -5.35 -10.75 -2.57
N PHE A 55 -4.29 -10.63 -1.79
CA PHE A 55 -2.93 -10.91 -2.26
C PHE A 55 -2.71 -12.39 -2.58
N ASN A 56 -3.23 -13.29 -1.74
CA ASN A 56 -3.15 -14.73 -1.98
C ASN A 56 -3.88 -15.13 -3.28
N LEU A 57 -4.97 -14.43 -3.63
CA LEU A 57 -5.76 -14.70 -4.84
C LEU A 57 -5.15 -14.10 -6.11
N TYR A 58 -4.65 -12.87 -6.05
CA TYR A 58 -4.30 -12.10 -7.26
C TYR A 58 -2.81 -11.77 -7.40
N GLY A 59 -2.02 -11.94 -6.34
CA GLY A 59 -0.60 -11.60 -6.32
C GLY A 59 -0.32 -10.11 -6.39
N MET A 60 0.97 -9.74 -6.30
CA MET A 60 1.41 -8.33 -6.23
C MET A 60 1.08 -7.52 -7.48
N SER A 61 1.04 -8.15 -8.66
CA SER A 61 0.77 -7.47 -9.94
C SER A 61 -0.63 -6.84 -10.01
N ALA A 62 -1.57 -7.29 -9.17
CA ALA A 62 -2.91 -6.72 -9.08
C ALA A 62 -2.99 -5.43 -8.25
N PHE A 63 -1.92 -5.07 -7.52
CA PHE A 63 -1.89 -3.94 -6.61
C PHE A 63 -1.14 -2.74 -7.19
N ASN A 64 -1.75 -1.57 -7.08
CA ASN A 64 -1.11 -0.29 -7.39
C ASN A 64 -1.20 0.64 -6.19
N ILE A 65 -0.16 1.41 -5.93
CA ILE A 65 -0.15 2.45 -4.89
C ILE A 65 -0.30 3.84 -5.50
N PHE A 66 -1.09 4.68 -4.85
CA PHE A 66 -1.33 6.07 -5.20
C PHE A 66 -1.12 6.94 -3.96
N VAL A 67 -0.45 8.07 -4.11
CA VAL A 67 -0.34 9.09 -3.06
C VAL A 67 -1.63 9.90 -3.07
N LEU A 68 -2.27 10.06 -1.92
CA LEU A 68 -3.48 10.87 -1.76
C LEU A 68 -3.13 12.25 -1.18
N GLU A 69 -2.26 12.28 -0.19
CA GLU A 69 -1.83 13.51 0.47
C GLU A 69 -0.39 13.35 0.95
N VAL A 70 0.40 14.41 0.81
CA VAL A 70 1.75 14.49 1.34
C VAL A 70 1.75 15.46 2.51
N ILE A 71 2.33 15.04 3.63
CA ILE A 71 2.50 15.90 4.80
C ILE A 71 3.91 16.47 4.78
N LYS A 72 4.00 17.80 4.70
CA LYS A 72 5.25 18.56 4.76
C LYS A 72 5.29 19.26 6.12
N PHE A 73 6.43 19.15 6.80
CA PHE A 73 6.69 19.80 8.08
C PHE A 73 7.64 20.98 7.88
#